data_AF-A0A7S2SC99-F1
#
_entry.id   AF-A0A7S2SC99-F1
#
_cell.length_a   1.000
_cell.length_b   1.000
_cell.length_c   1.000
_cell.angle_alpha   90.00
_cell.angle_beta   90.00
_cell.angle_gamma   90.00
#
_symmetry.space_group_name_H-M   'P 1'
#
loop_
_entity.id
_entity.type
_entity.pdbx_description
1 polymer ?
#
loop_
_entity_poly.entity_id
_entity_poly.type
_entity_poly.pdbx_seq_one_letter_code
_entity_poly.pdbx_strand_id
1 'polypeptide(L)'
;MGRYAAALQGILLGAGLAFPSSGLLAPASCRFRGPPRLCQHEAGHGMMGPVDSHADAEGHVWATELEVGGDPSEPLSITFVTSNERKLREAQMIIDSECQIPFQLVARGDLDLDELQSDVPEKIAAAKCRLAARSVGGPVLIDDTSLCFNALGGLPGPYIKWFVQQAGTDGLVRMLHGFEDRSAWAQCSVAFSPGPGAEPCVFTGRTYGYIREEPLGAGGFGWDTIFRPEGHDMTFAEMPTEQKNAISHRGRALRQLSTFLQENKDWVDGRARLRRTEPKELRNVFSFRRRRRML
;
A
#
# COMPACT_ATOMS: atom_id res chain seq x y z
N MET A 1 56.50 -7.16 7.94
CA MET A 1 55.24 -6.86 8.65
C MET A 1 55.61 -6.13 9.94
N GLY A 2 56.02 -4.85 9.92
CA GLY A 2 55.15 -3.66 9.87
C GLY A 2 54.43 -3.51 11.21
N ARG A 3 55.05 -3.10 12.33
CA ARG A 3 55.64 -1.81 12.76
C ARG A 3 54.65 -0.62 12.78
N TYR A 4 54.69 0.10 13.91
CA TYR A 4 54.15 1.43 14.26
C TYR A 4 52.72 1.51 14.80
N ALA A 5 52.39 2.37 15.76
CA ALA A 5 53.07 3.00 16.90
C ALA A 5 52.00 3.89 17.56
N ALA A 6 52.18 4.16 18.84
CA ALA A 6 51.48 5.21 19.56
C ALA A 6 51.55 6.56 18.81
N ALA A 7 50.42 7.27 18.78
CA ALA A 7 50.37 8.72 18.58
C ALA A 7 49.02 9.28 19.08
N LEU A 8 48.87 9.30 20.40
CA LEU A 8 48.02 10.26 21.09
C LEU A 8 48.90 11.49 21.35
N GLN A 9 48.69 12.59 20.60
CA GLN A 9 48.83 13.98 21.05
C GLN A 9 48.80 14.95 19.87
N GLY A 10 47.92 15.96 19.98
CA GLY A 10 48.10 17.27 19.36
C GLY A 10 47.53 17.42 17.96
N ILE A 11 46.34 18.02 17.86
CA ILE A 11 46.11 19.33 17.23
C ILE A 11 44.73 19.81 17.69
N LEU A 12 44.75 20.65 18.73
CA LEU A 12 43.71 21.60 19.07
C LEU A 12 44.26 22.94 18.57
N LEU A 13 43.60 23.58 17.60
CA LEU A 13 43.44 25.03 17.44
C LEU A 13 42.96 25.36 16.02
N GLY A 14 41.82 26.06 15.94
CA GLY A 14 41.63 27.10 14.94
C GLY A 14 40.74 26.77 13.75
N ALA A 15 39.43 26.72 13.95
CA ALA A 15 38.46 27.33 13.03
C ALA A 15 37.12 27.46 13.76
N GLY A 16 36.95 28.58 14.48
CA GLY A 16 35.64 29.02 14.92
C GLY A 16 34.79 29.38 13.70
N LEU A 17 33.77 28.57 13.42
CA LEU A 17 32.66 28.98 12.57
C LEU A 17 31.44 29.14 13.47
N ALA A 18 31.17 30.40 13.78
CA ALA A 18 29.95 30.83 14.43
C ALA A 18 28.76 30.51 13.52
N PHE A 19 27.81 29.71 14.02
CA PHE A 19 26.50 29.58 13.42
C PHE A 19 25.67 30.81 13.81
N PRO A 20 25.14 31.60 12.85
CA PRO A 20 24.21 32.65 13.17
C PRO A 20 22.86 32.04 13.59
N SER A 21 22.36 32.53 14.73
CA SER A 21 20.99 32.37 15.19
C SER A 21 20.02 33.02 14.20
N SER A 22 19.32 32.22 13.42
CA SER A 22 18.18 32.66 12.61
C SER A 22 16.91 32.02 13.15
N GLY A 23 16.01 32.87 13.64
CA GLY A 23 14.77 32.51 14.31
C GLY A 23 13.85 31.62 13.47
N LEU A 24 13.16 30.72 14.17
CA LEU A 24 12.03 29.97 13.63
C LEU A 24 10.90 30.95 13.30
N LEU A 25 10.79 31.29 12.01
CA LEU A 25 9.52 31.67 11.40
C LEU A 25 8.66 30.39 11.32
N ALA A 26 7.60 30.35 12.11
CA ALA A 26 6.55 29.35 11.98
C ALA A 26 5.80 29.55 10.65
N PRO A 27 5.75 28.56 9.74
CA PRO A 27 4.81 28.61 8.64
C PRO A 27 3.43 28.16 9.13
N ALA A 28 2.44 28.88 8.62
CA ALA A 28 1.04 28.81 8.96
C ALA A 28 0.44 27.40 8.87
N SER A 29 -0.53 27.19 9.76
CA SER A 29 -1.56 26.15 9.75
C SER A 29 -1.87 25.57 8.36
N CYS A 30 -1.35 24.38 8.07
CA CYS A 30 -1.78 23.58 6.94
C CYS A 30 -3.14 22.95 7.29
N ARG A 31 -4.21 23.71 7.06
CA ARG A 31 -5.58 23.17 7.06
C ARG A 31 -5.64 22.11 5.95
N PHE A 32 -5.77 20.85 6.37
CA PHE A 32 -5.98 19.70 5.50
C PHE A 32 -7.28 19.92 4.71
N ARG A 33 -7.16 20.33 3.44
CA ARG A 33 -8.25 20.24 2.46
C ARG A 33 -8.26 18.79 1.96
N GLY A 34 -9.39 18.10 2.15
CA GLY A 34 -9.52 16.64 2.06
C GLY A 34 -9.27 16.00 0.69
N PRO A 35 -9.31 14.66 0.59
CA PRO A 35 -9.12 13.95 -0.66
C PRO A 35 -10.36 14.06 -1.57
N PRO A 36 -10.21 14.19 -2.90
CA PRO A 36 -11.33 14.35 -3.83
C PRO A 36 -11.83 13.03 -4.42
N ARG A 37 -13.08 13.08 -4.88
CA ARG A 37 -13.94 12.00 -5.41
C ARG A 37 -13.28 11.29 -6.61
N LEU A 38 -12.94 10.01 -6.45
CA LEU A 38 -12.48 9.09 -7.51
C LEU A 38 -11.43 9.70 -8.46
N CYS A 39 -10.29 10.12 -7.90
CA CYS A 39 -9.01 10.30 -8.62
C CYS A 39 -9.09 10.84 -10.06
N GLN A 40 -9.70 12.00 -10.37
CA GLN A 40 -9.33 12.78 -11.58
C GLN A 40 -9.71 14.27 -11.52
N HIS A 41 -8.95 15.03 -12.31
CA HIS A 41 -9.13 16.37 -12.89
C HIS A 41 -10.43 17.17 -12.62
N GLU A 42 -10.25 18.49 -12.43
CA GLU A 42 -11.33 19.48 -12.38
C GLU A 42 -12.24 19.44 -13.63
N ALA A 43 -13.56 19.36 -13.42
CA ALA A 43 -14.52 20.44 -13.72
C ALA A 43 -15.97 19.94 -13.91
N GLY A 44 -16.92 20.63 -13.27
CA GLY A 44 -18.22 21.00 -13.87
C GLY A 44 -19.31 19.92 -14.05
N HIS A 45 -20.53 20.25 -13.64
CA HIS A 45 -21.73 19.47 -13.94
C HIS A 45 -21.91 19.20 -15.44
N GLY A 46 -21.93 17.92 -15.81
CA GLY A 46 -22.36 17.42 -17.12
C GLY A 46 -21.51 16.23 -17.58
N MET A 47 -22.08 15.02 -17.55
CA MET A 47 -21.62 13.78 -18.22
C MET A 47 -20.08 13.66 -18.42
N MET A 48 -19.43 12.90 -17.54
CA MET A 48 -17.99 12.61 -17.59
C MET A 48 -17.55 12.05 -18.95
N GLY A 49 -16.50 12.66 -19.52
CA GLY A 49 -15.77 12.12 -20.66
C GLY A 49 -14.77 11.02 -20.24
N PRO A 50 -14.04 10.43 -21.20
CA PRO A 50 -13.19 9.25 -20.98
C PRO A 50 -12.10 9.49 -19.92
N VAL A 51 -11.89 8.51 -19.04
CA VAL A 51 -11.15 8.65 -17.76
C VAL A 51 -9.64 8.39 -17.90
N ASP A 52 -9.13 8.06 -19.08
CA ASP A 52 -7.74 8.24 -19.52
C ASP A 52 -7.56 7.49 -20.85
N SER A 53 -6.58 7.92 -21.63
CA SER A 53 -6.34 7.44 -22.98
C SER A 53 -4.93 6.83 -23.06
N HIS A 54 -4.82 5.50 -23.06
CA HIS A 54 -3.55 4.81 -23.22
C HIS A 54 -3.46 4.15 -24.59
N ALA A 55 -2.34 4.39 -25.28
CA ALA A 55 -1.99 3.71 -26.53
C ALA A 55 -1.39 2.33 -26.21
N ASP A 56 -1.88 1.26 -26.84
CA ASP A 56 -1.19 -0.03 -26.81
C ASP A 56 0.08 -0.01 -27.69
N ALA A 57 0.81 -1.13 -27.74
CA ALA A 57 2.05 -1.27 -28.52
C ALA A 57 1.84 -1.05 -30.04
N GLU A 58 0.60 -1.03 -30.51
CA GLU A 58 0.21 -0.77 -31.90
C GLU A 58 -0.35 0.66 -32.09
N GLY A 59 -0.41 1.47 -31.04
CA GLY A 59 -0.85 2.86 -31.09
C GLY A 59 -2.36 3.09 -30.89
N HIS A 60 -3.13 2.07 -30.50
CA HIS A 60 -4.58 2.23 -30.29
C HIS A 60 -4.88 2.86 -28.94
N VAL A 61 -5.58 3.99 -28.96
CA VAL A 61 -6.03 4.71 -27.76
C VAL A 61 -7.31 4.07 -27.22
N TRP A 62 -7.23 3.55 -25.99
CA TRP A 62 -8.36 2.96 -25.27
C TRP A 62 -8.90 3.94 -24.24
N ALA A 63 -10.22 4.05 -24.14
CA ALA A 63 -10.90 4.78 -23.07
C ALA A 63 -11.56 3.79 -22.11
N THR A 64 -11.38 4.01 -20.81
CA THR A 64 -12.13 3.31 -19.77
C THR A 64 -13.33 4.18 -19.41
N GLU A 65 -14.55 3.68 -19.64
CA GLU A 65 -15.79 4.37 -19.26
C GLU A 65 -16.51 3.58 -18.15
N LEU A 66 -17.14 4.31 -17.23
CA LEU A 66 -18.07 3.73 -16.24
C LEU A 66 -19.41 3.44 -16.95
N GLU A 67 -19.71 2.17 -17.19
CA GLU A 67 -21.03 1.72 -17.60
C GLU A 67 -21.93 1.48 -16.39
N VAL A 68 -23.12 2.08 -16.40
CA VAL A 68 -24.15 1.83 -15.40
C VAL A 68 -24.87 0.53 -15.74
N GLY A 69 -24.62 -0.55 -15.00
CA GLY A 69 -25.30 -1.83 -15.23
C GLY A 69 -24.62 -3.04 -14.57
N GLY A 70 -25.21 -3.52 -13.48
CA GLY A 70 -24.87 -4.78 -12.82
C GLY A 70 -26.01 -5.21 -11.88
N ASP A 71 -26.00 -6.47 -11.48
CA ASP A 71 -27.00 -7.06 -10.59
C ASP A 71 -26.62 -6.79 -9.12
N PRO A 72 -27.40 -5.99 -8.36
CA PRO A 72 -27.13 -5.73 -6.95
C PRO A 72 -27.24 -6.97 -6.04
N SER A 73 -27.69 -8.11 -6.58
CA SER A 73 -27.78 -9.38 -5.85
C SER A 73 -26.49 -10.20 -5.87
N GLU A 74 -25.48 -9.83 -6.67
CA GLU A 74 -24.16 -10.47 -6.68
C GLU A 74 -23.12 -9.57 -5.99
N PRO A 75 -22.49 -10.02 -4.88
CA PRO A 75 -21.46 -9.24 -4.20
C PRO A 75 -20.23 -9.06 -5.09
N LEU A 76 -19.59 -7.88 -5.03
CA LEU A 76 -18.36 -7.62 -5.78
C LEU A 76 -17.30 -8.67 -5.45
N SER A 77 -16.71 -9.29 -6.47
CA SER A 77 -15.57 -10.18 -6.29
C SER A 77 -14.28 -9.39 -6.51
N ILE A 78 -13.44 -9.30 -5.47
CA ILE A 78 -12.12 -8.68 -5.53
C ILE A 78 -11.07 -9.79 -5.45
N THR A 79 -10.21 -9.88 -6.46
CA THR A 79 -9.12 -10.85 -6.44
C THR A 79 -8.01 -10.36 -5.51
N PHE A 80 -7.78 -11.07 -4.41
CA PHE A 80 -6.65 -10.81 -3.51
C PHE A 80 -5.43 -11.61 -3.96
N VAL A 81 -4.43 -10.92 -4.52
CA VAL A 81 -3.20 -11.57 -5.00
C VAL A 81 -2.27 -11.86 -3.81
N THR A 82 -2.39 -13.07 -3.27
CA THR A 82 -1.57 -13.58 -2.18
C THR A 82 -1.47 -15.10 -2.26
N SER A 83 -0.28 -15.64 -1.98
CA SER A 83 -0.06 -17.06 -1.73
C SER A 83 -0.02 -17.39 -0.22
N ASN A 84 -0.18 -16.39 0.65
CA ASN A 84 -0.14 -16.55 2.09
C ASN A 84 -1.56 -16.67 2.67
N GLU A 85 -1.95 -17.88 3.05
CA GLU A 85 -3.26 -18.19 3.65
C GLU A 85 -3.52 -17.45 4.96
N ARG A 86 -2.47 -17.18 5.76
CA ARG A 86 -2.60 -16.42 7.01
C ARG A 86 -2.92 -14.96 6.73
N LYS A 87 -2.29 -14.35 5.71
CA LYS A 87 -2.65 -12.99 5.26
C LYS A 87 -4.10 -12.93 4.78
N LEU A 88 -4.54 -13.92 4.00
CA LEU A 88 -5.93 -14.01 3.54
C LEU A 88 -6.89 -14.08 4.73
N ARG A 89 -6.63 -14.95 5.71
CA ARG A 89 -7.47 -15.08 6.89
C ARG A 89 -7.55 -13.77 7.68
N GLU A 90 -6.42 -13.13 7.95
CA GLU A 90 -6.43 -11.84 8.66
C GLU A 90 -7.19 -10.77 7.88
N ALA A 91 -6.97 -10.67 6.56
CA ALA A 91 -7.65 -9.70 5.72
C ALA A 91 -9.17 -9.92 5.69
N GLN A 92 -9.61 -11.17 5.55
CA GLN A 92 -11.03 -11.52 5.57
C GLN A 92 -11.66 -11.17 6.92
N MET A 93 -11.04 -11.54 8.04
CA MET A 93 -11.55 -11.21 9.38
C MET A 93 -11.69 -9.69 9.57
N ILE A 94 -10.71 -8.90 9.13
CA ILE A 94 -10.75 -7.44 9.25
C ILE A 94 -11.90 -6.89 8.39
N ILE A 95 -11.99 -7.31 7.13
CA ILE A 95 -13.02 -6.87 6.20
C ILE A 95 -14.42 -7.23 6.70
N ASP A 96 -14.63 -8.46 7.18
CA ASP A 96 -15.93 -8.91 7.71
C ASP A 96 -16.37 -8.09 8.93
N SER A 97 -15.41 -7.64 9.75
CA SER A 97 -15.70 -6.81 10.93
C SER A 97 -15.88 -5.32 10.62
N GLU A 98 -15.22 -4.80 9.59
CA GLU A 98 -15.10 -3.35 9.34
C GLU A 98 -15.87 -2.88 8.10
N CYS A 99 -16.21 -3.76 7.15
CA CYS A 99 -16.87 -3.41 5.91
C CYS A 99 -18.32 -3.89 5.89
N GLN A 100 -19.25 -2.93 5.78
CA GLN A 100 -20.68 -3.23 5.69
C GLN A 100 -21.14 -3.51 4.25
N ILE A 101 -20.24 -3.47 3.27
CA ILE A 101 -20.57 -3.78 1.88
C ILE A 101 -20.21 -5.24 1.61
N PRO A 102 -21.15 -6.06 1.07
CA PRO A 102 -20.85 -7.43 0.75
C PRO A 102 -19.93 -7.49 -0.48
N PHE A 103 -18.66 -7.84 -0.26
CA PHE A 103 -17.73 -8.22 -1.31
C PHE A 103 -16.94 -9.47 -0.90
N GLN A 104 -16.53 -10.26 -1.88
CA GLN A 104 -15.78 -11.48 -1.66
C GLN A 104 -14.31 -11.27 -2.02
N LEU A 105 -13.40 -11.65 -1.12
CA LEU A 105 -12.00 -11.82 -1.49
C LEU A 105 -11.78 -13.19 -2.10
N VAL A 106 -11.32 -13.22 -3.36
CA VAL A 106 -10.89 -14.46 -4.02
C VAL A 106 -9.38 -14.49 -4.04
N ALA A 107 -8.79 -15.41 -3.29
CA ALA A 107 -7.35 -15.54 -3.23
C ALA A 107 -6.80 -16.05 -4.57
N ARG A 108 -5.74 -15.41 -5.04
CA ARG A 108 -5.01 -15.81 -6.25
C ARG A 108 -3.51 -15.85 -5.99
N GLY A 109 -3.00 -17.05 -5.74
CA GLY A 109 -1.61 -17.29 -5.35
C GLY A 109 -0.69 -17.80 -6.47
N ASP A 110 -1.24 -18.11 -7.64
CA ASP A 110 -0.52 -18.59 -8.84
C ASP A 110 0.11 -17.46 -9.65
N LEU A 111 -0.25 -16.21 -9.36
CA LEU A 111 0.31 -15.02 -10.00
C LEU A 111 1.67 -14.67 -9.39
N ASP A 112 2.73 -15.04 -10.10
CA ASP A 112 4.07 -14.52 -9.85
C ASP A 112 4.21 -13.17 -10.53
N LEU A 113 4.39 -12.11 -9.74
CA LEU A 113 4.45 -10.73 -10.20
C LEU A 113 5.78 -10.12 -9.75
N ASP A 114 6.48 -9.50 -10.69
CA ASP A 114 7.70 -8.76 -10.39
C ASP A 114 7.45 -7.66 -9.36
N GLU A 115 8.28 -7.64 -8.32
CA GLU A 115 8.25 -6.62 -7.28
C GLU A 115 9.29 -5.54 -7.61
N LEU A 116 8.82 -4.29 -7.78
CA LEU A 116 9.69 -3.14 -7.97
C LEU A 116 10.62 -2.98 -6.76
N GLN A 117 11.91 -2.77 -6.99
CA GLN A 117 12.83 -2.35 -5.93
C GLN A 117 12.71 -0.85 -5.70
N SER A 118 12.35 -0.48 -4.47
CA SER A 118 12.16 0.90 -4.04
C SER A 118 12.25 0.95 -2.51
N ASP A 119 12.66 2.08 -1.97
CA ASP A 119 12.59 2.38 -0.53
C ASP A 119 11.23 2.94 -0.10
N VAL A 120 10.36 3.27 -1.07
CA VAL A 120 8.98 3.72 -0.87
C VAL A 120 7.99 2.56 -1.07
N PRO A 121 7.43 1.95 0.00
CA PRO A 121 6.55 0.77 -0.12
C PRO A 121 5.27 1.04 -0.91
N GLU A 122 4.74 2.26 -0.88
CA GLU A 122 3.55 2.65 -1.63
C GLU A 122 3.76 2.52 -3.15
N LYS A 123 4.97 2.85 -3.65
CA LYS A 123 5.31 2.71 -5.07
C LYS A 123 5.39 1.25 -5.48
N ILE A 124 5.91 0.39 -4.62
CA ILE A 124 5.99 -1.06 -4.85
C ILE A 124 4.58 -1.62 -4.93
N ALA A 125 3.76 -1.31 -3.93
CA ALA A 125 2.37 -1.75 -3.86
C ALA A 125 1.56 -1.30 -5.10
N ALA A 126 1.67 -0.03 -5.51
CA ALA A 126 1.01 0.49 -6.70
C ALA A 126 1.49 -0.20 -7.99
N ALA A 127 2.81 -0.38 -8.15
CA ALA A 127 3.37 -1.05 -9.32
C ALA A 127 2.87 -2.51 -9.43
N LYS A 128 2.92 -3.25 -8.31
CA LYS A 128 2.44 -4.63 -8.20
C LYS A 128 0.94 -4.73 -8.46
N CYS A 129 0.14 -3.81 -7.92
CA CYS A 129 -1.31 -3.76 -8.13
C CYS A 129 -1.64 -3.50 -9.61
N ARG A 130 -0.90 -2.62 -10.29
CA ARG A 130 -1.09 -2.36 -11.73
C ARG A 130 -0.77 -3.60 -12.59
N LEU A 131 0.25 -4.36 -12.22
CA LEU A 131 0.57 -5.64 -12.87
C LEU A 131 -0.53 -6.68 -12.60
N ALA A 132 -0.96 -6.83 -11.35
CA ALA A 132 -2.04 -7.72 -10.94
C ALA A 132 -3.34 -7.42 -11.71
N ALA A 133 -3.73 -6.15 -11.79
CA ALA A 133 -4.94 -5.71 -12.47
C ALA A 133 -4.94 -6.14 -13.94
N ARG A 134 -3.81 -5.96 -14.64
CA ARG A 134 -3.64 -6.39 -16.04
C ARG A 134 -3.75 -7.90 -16.21
N SER A 135 -3.13 -8.68 -15.31
CA SER A 135 -3.14 -10.15 -15.39
C SER A 135 -4.47 -10.79 -14.99
N VAL A 136 -5.20 -10.17 -14.05
CA VAL A 136 -6.51 -10.63 -13.59
C VAL A 136 -7.62 -10.18 -14.53
N GLY A 137 -7.51 -8.99 -15.12
CA GLY A 137 -8.55 -8.43 -15.99
C GLY A 137 -9.76 -7.84 -15.24
N GLY A 138 -9.65 -7.59 -13.94
CA GLY A 138 -10.74 -7.10 -13.10
C GLY A 138 -10.27 -6.52 -11.77
N PRO A 139 -11.18 -6.34 -10.79
CA PRO A 139 -10.85 -5.78 -9.49
C PRO A 139 -9.80 -6.62 -8.75
N VAL A 140 -8.74 -5.95 -8.31
CA VAL A 140 -7.62 -6.57 -7.60
C VAL A 140 -7.29 -5.84 -6.32
N LEU A 141 -6.87 -6.63 -5.35
CA LEU A 141 -6.27 -6.19 -4.10
C LEU A 141 -4.89 -6.84 -3.97
N ILE A 142 -3.91 -6.09 -3.53
CA ILE A 142 -2.61 -6.61 -3.11
C ILE A 142 -2.27 -6.07 -1.73
N ASP A 143 -1.42 -6.80 -1.01
CA ASP A 143 -0.83 -6.38 0.27
C ASP A 143 0.68 -6.50 0.14
N ASP A 144 1.36 -5.39 0.42
CA ASP A 144 2.80 -5.38 0.65
C ASP A 144 3.10 -5.01 2.10
N THR A 145 3.99 -5.77 2.74
CA THR A 145 4.28 -5.64 4.17
C THR A 145 5.77 -5.40 4.36
N SER A 146 6.10 -4.34 5.09
CA SER A 146 7.46 -3.96 5.45
C SER A 146 7.68 -4.03 6.96
N LEU A 147 8.90 -4.36 7.36
CA LEU A 147 9.39 -4.18 8.74
C LEU A 147 10.64 -3.32 8.70
N CYS A 148 10.57 -2.17 9.35
CA CYS A 148 11.56 -1.12 9.20
C CYS A 148 12.24 -0.83 10.54
N PHE A 149 13.56 -0.97 10.61
CA PHE A 149 14.33 -0.67 11.82
C PHE A 149 14.86 0.76 11.76
N ASN A 150 14.60 1.57 12.80
CA ASN A 150 15.07 2.96 12.83
C ASN A 150 16.60 3.04 12.75
N ALA A 151 17.29 2.18 13.48
CA ALA A 151 18.76 2.06 13.46
C ALA A 151 19.37 1.76 12.08
N LEU A 152 18.61 1.15 11.17
CA LEU A 152 19.05 0.83 9.80
C LEU A 152 18.40 1.74 8.75
N GLY A 153 17.92 2.94 9.14
CA GLY A 153 17.30 3.89 8.22
C GLY A 153 16.02 3.34 7.56
N GLY A 154 15.34 2.39 8.20
CA GLY A 154 14.13 1.75 7.69
C GLY A 154 14.34 0.42 6.98
N LEU A 155 15.58 -0.06 6.82
CA LEU A 155 15.83 -1.44 6.37
C LEU A 155 15.49 -2.48 7.46
N PRO A 156 15.16 -3.73 7.09
CA PRO A 156 15.06 -4.27 5.72
C PRO A 156 13.85 -3.75 4.93
N GLY A 157 12.87 -3.13 5.58
CA GLY A 157 11.76 -2.44 4.94
C GLY A 157 10.95 -3.39 4.05
N PRO A 158 10.68 -3.03 2.78
CA PRO A 158 9.89 -3.87 1.87
C PRO A 158 10.59 -5.19 1.51
N TYR A 159 11.90 -5.30 1.75
CA TYR A 159 12.66 -6.52 1.47
C TYR A 159 12.55 -7.58 2.57
N ILE A 160 11.78 -7.32 3.63
CA ILE A 160 11.69 -8.17 4.83
C ILE A 160 11.42 -9.65 4.54
N LYS A 161 10.63 -9.97 3.50
CA LYS A 161 10.37 -11.36 3.08
C LYS A 161 11.68 -12.13 2.85
N TRP A 162 12.62 -11.54 2.12
CA TRP A 162 13.90 -12.16 1.80
C TRP A 162 14.78 -12.29 3.02
N PHE A 163 14.79 -11.29 3.90
CA PHE A 163 15.56 -11.35 5.15
C PHE A 163 15.02 -12.44 6.09
N VAL A 164 13.71 -12.56 6.24
CA VAL A 164 13.11 -13.66 7.03
C VAL A 164 13.45 -15.02 6.43
N GLN A 165 13.37 -15.17 5.10
CA GLN A 165 13.67 -16.44 4.43
C GLN A 165 15.14 -16.86 4.57
N GLN A 166 16.08 -15.92 4.44
CA GLN A 166 17.51 -16.25 4.40
C GLN A 166 18.17 -16.23 5.77
N ALA A 167 17.77 -15.28 6.62
CA ALA A 167 18.42 -15.05 7.91
C ALA A 167 17.58 -15.58 9.10
N GLY A 168 16.28 -15.81 8.91
CA GLY A 168 15.35 -16.11 9.98
C GLY A 168 15.15 -14.92 10.94
N THR A 169 14.30 -15.11 11.94
CA THR A 169 14.06 -14.11 12.99
C THR A 169 15.33 -13.85 13.81
N ASP A 170 16.11 -14.89 14.09
CA ASP A 170 17.38 -14.75 14.83
C ASP A 170 18.42 -13.95 14.05
N GLY A 171 18.44 -14.09 12.72
CA GLY A 171 19.26 -13.25 11.85
C GLY A 171 18.86 -11.79 11.91
N LEU A 172 17.56 -11.50 11.87
CA LEU A 172 17.04 -10.13 11.99
C LEU A 172 17.41 -9.48 13.34
N VAL A 173 17.31 -10.23 14.44
CA VAL A 173 17.73 -9.74 15.77
C VAL A 173 19.24 -9.48 15.79
N ARG A 174 20.06 -10.40 15.23
CA ARG A 174 21.51 -10.23 15.14
C ARG A 174 21.93 -9.00 14.37
N MET A 175 21.16 -8.58 13.35
CA MET A 175 21.44 -7.35 12.60
C MET A 175 21.42 -6.09 13.49
N LEU A 176 20.72 -6.14 14.63
CA LEU A 176 20.60 -5.01 15.56
C LEU A 176 21.58 -5.08 16.74
N HIS A 177 22.41 -6.12 16.88
CA HIS A 177 23.32 -6.26 18.03
C HIS A 177 24.32 -5.11 18.19
N GLY A 178 24.68 -4.43 17.10
CA GLY A 178 25.58 -3.28 17.13
C GLY A 178 24.90 -1.93 17.43
N PHE A 179 23.59 -1.92 17.67
CA PHE A 179 22.79 -0.71 17.83
C PHE A 179 22.08 -0.70 19.18
N GLU A 180 22.13 0.43 19.88
CA GLU A 180 21.33 0.64 21.09
C GLU A 180 19.84 0.84 20.76
N ASP A 181 19.55 1.48 19.61
CA ASP A 181 18.20 1.71 19.15
C ASP A 181 17.60 0.43 18.51
N ARG A 182 16.60 -0.13 19.18
CA ARG A 182 15.79 -1.26 18.67
C ARG A 182 14.39 -0.84 18.26
N SER A 183 14.10 0.46 18.20
CA SER A 183 12.80 0.94 17.74
C SER A 183 12.60 0.63 16.25
N ALA A 184 11.36 0.30 15.90
CA ALA A 184 10.99 -0.15 14.58
C ALA A 184 9.53 0.22 14.29
N TRP A 185 9.15 0.13 13.02
CA TRP A 185 7.75 0.15 12.64
C TRP A 185 7.44 -0.93 11.62
N ALA A 186 6.29 -1.56 11.79
CA ALA A 186 5.68 -2.38 10.76
C ALA A 186 4.81 -1.48 9.87
N GLN A 187 4.87 -1.68 8.57
CA GLN A 187 4.05 -0.97 7.59
C GLN A 187 3.35 -1.98 6.67
N CYS A 188 2.08 -1.75 6.39
CA CYS A 188 1.35 -2.44 5.33
C CYS A 188 0.85 -1.39 4.33
N SER A 189 1.15 -1.59 3.05
CA SER A 189 0.57 -0.84 1.95
C SER A 189 -0.36 -1.77 1.18
N VAL A 190 -1.66 -1.54 1.34
CA VAL A 190 -2.71 -2.24 0.61
C VAL A 190 -3.01 -1.42 -0.63
N ALA A 191 -2.89 -2.03 -1.82
CA ALA A 191 -3.22 -1.34 -3.06
C ALA A 191 -4.38 -2.03 -3.77
N PHE A 192 -5.35 -1.22 -4.14
CA PHE A 192 -6.60 -1.63 -4.77
C PHE A 192 -6.72 -1.01 -6.16
N SER A 193 -7.15 -1.79 -7.13
CA SER A 193 -7.50 -1.30 -8.47
C SER A 193 -8.81 -1.93 -8.92
N PRO A 194 -9.73 -1.14 -9.52
CA PRO A 194 -10.98 -1.66 -10.07
C PRO A 194 -10.79 -2.47 -11.36
N GLY A 195 -9.61 -2.39 -12.00
CA GLY A 195 -9.30 -3.15 -13.22
C GLY A 195 -8.16 -2.56 -14.05
N PRO A 196 -7.79 -3.21 -15.17
CA PRO A 196 -6.75 -2.73 -16.07
C PRO A 196 -6.97 -1.27 -16.51
N GLY A 197 -5.89 -0.48 -16.47
CA GLY A 197 -5.92 0.92 -16.91
C GLY A 197 -6.38 1.93 -15.85
N ALA A 198 -6.93 1.49 -14.71
CA ALA A 198 -7.22 2.36 -13.58
C ALA A 198 -5.99 2.50 -12.66
N GLU A 199 -5.70 3.73 -12.23
CA GLU A 199 -4.61 3.99 -11.29
C GLU A 199 -4.92 3.39 -9.91
N PRO A 200 -4.02 2.58 -9.32
CA PRO A 200 -4.26 1.97 -8.02
C PRO A 200 -4.38 3.00 -6.89
N CYS A 201 -5.38 2.82 -6.03
CA CYS A 201 -5.45 3.52 -4.75
C CYS A 201 -4.62 2.76 -3.71
N VAL A 202 -3.74 3.47 -2.99
CA VAL A 202 -2.88 2.86 -1.97
C VAL A 202 -3.28 3.36 -0.58
N PHE A 203 -3.48 2.40 0.33
CA PHE A 203 -3.83 2.63 1.73
C PHE A 203 -2.69 2.11 2.61
N THR A 204 -2.09 2.99 3.39
CA THR A 204 -0.95 2.63 4.24
C THR A 204 -1.32 2.66 5.71
N GLY A 205 -1.05 1.57 6.41
CA GLY A 205 -1.11 1.49 7.86
C GLY A 205 0.27 1.26 8.46
N ARG A 206 0.56 1.90 9.60
CA ARG A 206 1.81 1.73 10.35
C ARG A 206 1.53 1.39 11.81
N THR A 207 2.37 0.54 12.39
CA THR A 207 2.40 0.26 13.83
C THR A 207 3.84 0.41 14.31
N TYR A 208 4.06 1.30 15.27
CA TYR A 208 5.36 1.51 15.91
C TYR A 208 5.58 0.50 17.03
N GLY A 209 6.83 0.19 17.30
CA GLY A 209 7.21 -0.79 18.30
C GLY A 209 8.71 -0.96 18.42
N TYR A 210 9.11 -2.11 18.97
CA TYR A 210 10.49 -2.43 19.28
C TYR A 210 10.80 -3.87 18.87
N ILE A 211 12.02 -4.10 18.39
CA ILE A 211 12.53 -5.44 18.13
C ILE A 211 13.10 -6.03 19.41
N ARG A 212 12.64 -7.23 19.79
CA ARG A 212 13.12 -7.94 20.99
C ARG A 212 14.54 -8.46 20.81
N GLU A 213 15.20 -8.71 21.93
CA GLU A 213 16.51 -9.38 21.96
C GLU A 213 16.40 -10.88 21.72
N GLU A 214 15.24 -11.46 22.01
CA GLU A 214 14.96 -12.87 21.83
C GLU A 214 13.54 -13.01 21.25
N PRO A 215 13.33 -13.91 20.26
CA PRO A 215 12.00 -14.23 19.78
C PRO A 215 11.13 -14.79 20.90
N LEU A 216 9.87 -14.37 20.96
CA LEU A 216 8.89 -14.84 21.94
C LEU A 216 7.56 -15.16 21.25
N GLY A 217 6.87 -16.18 21.74
CA GLY A 217 5.60 -16.68 21.18
C GLY A 217 5.77 -17.79 20.13
N ALA A 218 4.74 -18.61 19.98
CA ALA A 218 4.67 -19.71 19.01
C ALA A 218 3.65 -19.46 17.88
N GLY A 219 2.91 -18.35 17.94
CA GLY A 219 1.91 -17.94 16.96
C GLY A 219 2.47 -17.01 15.88
N GLY A 220 1.58 -16.27 15.23
CA GLY A 220 1.95 -15.27 14.22
C GLY A 220 2.57 -15.86 12.95
N PHE A 221 3.20 -15.03 12.13
CA PHE A 221 3.99 -15.46 10.96
C PHE A 221 5.12 -14.49 10.63
N GLY A 222 6.14 -14.99 9.93
CA GLY A 222 7.29 -14.19 9.52
C GLY A 222 8.10 -13.72 10.72
N TRP A 223 8.03 -12.43 11.01
CA TRP A 223 8.81 -11.74 12.06
C TRP A 223 7.97 -11.39 13.31
N ASP A 224 6.73 -11.87 13.39
CA ASP A 224 5.82 -11.56 14.50
C ASP A 224 6.40 -11.87 15.89
N THR A 225 7.28 -12.86 16.01
CA THR A 225 7.90 -13.28 17.29
C THR A 225 8.94 -12.30 17.83
N ILE A 226 9.42 -11.37 17.00
CA ILE A 226 10.46 -10.41 17.41
C ILE A 226 9.92 -8.98 17.50
N PHE A 227 8.72 -8.71 16.99
CA PHE A 227 8.14 -7.36 17.01
C PHE A 227 7.16 -7.20 18.17
N ARG A 228 7.48 -6.29 19.09
CA ARG A 228 6.62 -5.85 20.18
C ARG A 228 6.03 -4.48 19.87
N PRO A 229 4.73 -4.34 19.59
CA PRO A 229 4.12 -3.03 19.34
C PRO A 229 4.18 -2.15 20.58
N GLU A 230 4.26 -0.84 20.36
CA GLU A 230 4.25 0.17 21.42
C GLU A 230 2.95 0.10 22.23
N GLY A 231 3.04 0.27 23.56
CA GLY A 231 1.90 0.15 24.48
C GLY A 231 1.52 -1.28 24.86
N HIS A 232 2.30 -2.28 24.43
CA HIS A 232 2.09 -3.69 24.77
C HIS A 232 3.38 -4.38 25.22
N ASP A 233 3.24 -5.41 26.05
CA ASP A 233 4.36 -6.25 26.52
C ASP A 233 4.52 -7.53 25.69
N MET A 234 3.47 -7.91 24.97
CA MET A 234 3.42 -9.08 24.09
C MET A 234 3.94 -8.75 22.69
N THR A 235 4.59 -9.71 22.06
CA THR A 235 4.88 -9.69 20.62
C THR A 235 3.62 -9.93 19.80
N PHE A 236 3.64 -9.63 18.50
CA PHE A 236 2.53 -10.02 17.62
C PHE A 236 2.29 -11.54 17.58
N ALA A 237 3.30 -12.37 17.83
CA ALA A 237 3.14 -13.82 17.86
C ALA A 237 2.43 -14.34 19.12
N GLU A 238 2.42 -13.56 20.20
CA GLU A 238 1.74 -13.89 21.45
C GLU A 238 0.30 -13.35 21.49
N MET A 239 -0.04 -12.39 20.63
CA MET A 239 -1.37 -11.79 20.60
C MET A 239 -2.39 -12.72 19.92
N PRO A 240 -3.62 -12.82 20.47
CA PRO A 240 -4.77 -13.33 19.73
C PRO A 240 -4.98 -12.53 18.43
N THR A 241 -5.47 -13.21 17.39
CA THR A 241 -5.64 -12.62 16.05
C THR A 241 -6.49 -11.35 16.08
N GLU A 242 -7.57 -11.34 16.84
CA GLU A 242 -8.48 -10.20 16.99
C GLU A 242 -7.78 -9.00 17.62
N GLN A 243 -6.99 -9.24 18.67
CA GLN A 243 -6.21 -8.20 19.34
C GLN A 243 -5.13 -7.63 18.41
N LYS A 244 -4.41 -8.52 17.69
CA LYS A 244 -3.44 -8.12 16.68
C LYS A 244 -4.10 -7.26 15.60
N ASN A 245 -5.23 -7.71 15.04
CA ASN A 245 -5.94 -7.02 13.97
C ASN A 245 -6.40 -5.61 14.36
N ALA A 246 -6.80 -5.40 15.61
CA ALA A 246 -7.20 -4.07 16.11
C ALA A 246 -6.06 -3.03 16.00
N ILE A 247 -4.82 -3.43 16.26
CA ILE A 247 -3.67 -2.51 16.35
C ILE A 247 -2.69 -2.61 15.17
N SER A 248 -2.77 -3.67 14.36
CA SER A 248 -1.77 -3.98 13.33
C SER A 248 -1.80 -2.99 12.16
N HIS A 249 -0.63 -2.88 11.54
CA HIS A 249 -0.39 -2.11 10.33
C HIS A 249 -1.32 -2.56 9.19
N ARG A 250 -1.56 -3.86 9.02
CA ARG A 250 -2.55 -4.40 8.07
C ARG A 250 -3.98 -3.99 8.45
N GLY A 251 -4.37 -4.14 9.71
CA GLY A 251 -5.69 -3.70 10.20
C GLY A 251 -5.95 -2.22 9.94
N ARG A 252 -4.95 -1.37 10.16
CA ARG A 252 -5.03 0.07 9.88
C ARG A 252 -5.17 0.36 8.37
N ALA A 253 -4.47 -0.38 7.51
CA ALA A 253 -4.56 -0.22 6.06
C ALA A 253 -5.92 -0.69 5.51
N LEU A 254 -6.37 -1.86 5.94
CA LEU A 254 -7.65 -2.43 5.50
C LEU A 254 -8.87 -1.66 6.02
N ARG A 255 -8.78 -1.03 7.20
CA ARG A 255 -9.82 -0.09 7.66
C ARG A 255 -9.95 1.12 6.75
N GLN A 256 -8.83 1.69 6.30
CA GLN A 256 -8.85 2.79 5.32
C GLN A 256 -9.46 2.34 3.98
N LEU A 257 -9.10 1.14 3.50
CA LEU A 257 -9.74 0.54 2.33
C LEU A 257 -11.25 0.37 2.55
N SER A 258 -11.67 -0.13 3.72
CA SER A 258 -13.08 -0.31 4.05
C SER A 258 -13.85 1.02 3.99
N THR A 259 -13.31 2.08 4.59
CA THR A 259 -13.88 3.43 4.50
C THR A 259 -13.98 3.89 3.04
N PHE A 260 -12.92 3.71 2.26
CA PHE A 260 -12.93 4.05 0.84
C PHE A 260 -14.01 3.29 0.06
N LEU A 261 -14.15 1.98 0.26
CA LEU A 261 -15.18 1.19 -0.43
C LEU A 261 -16.60 1.63 -0.02
N GLN A 262 -16.81 1.95 1.27
CA GLN A 262 -18.10 2.47 1.78
C GLN A 262 -18.49 3.81 1.17
N GLU A 263 -17.52 4.71 1.00
CA GLU A 263 -17.73 6.01 0.35
C GLU A 263 -18.00 5.87 -1.17
N ASN A 264 -17.59 4.75 -1.77
CA ASN A 264 -17.69 4.48 -3.22
C ASN A 264 -18.64 3.31 -3.53
N LYS A 265 -19.65 3.07 -2.67
CA LYS A 265 -20.59 1.94 -2.78
C LYS A 265 -21.27 1.78 -4.13
N ASP A 266 -21.52 2.86 -4.87
CA ASP A 266 -22.20 2.78 -6.17
C ASP A 266 -21.34 2.06 -7.23
N TRP A 267 -20.01 2.07 -7.07
CA TRP A 267 -19.09 1.27 -7.87
C TRP A 267 -19.01 -0.18 -7.35
N VAL A 268 -19.05 -0.37 -6.03
CA VAL A 268 -18.96 -1.70 -5.40
C VAL A 268 -20.23 -2.53 -5.59
N ASP A 269 -21.42 -1.92 -5.55
CA ASP A 269 -22.72 -2.60 -5.69
C ASP A 269 -23.05 -3.01 -7.15
N GLY A 270 -22.05 -3.03 -8.04
CA GLY A 270 -22.20 -3.41 -9.45
C GLY A 270 -22.97 -2.41 -10.30
N ARG A 271 -23.49 -1.31 -9.72
CA ARG A 271 -24.22 -0.26 -10.46
C ARG A 271 -23.34 0.54 -11.40
N ALA A 272 -22.01 0.40 -11.30
CA ALA A 272 -21.07 0.91 -12.27
C ALA A 272 -19.95 -0.12 -12.55
N ARG A 273 -19.75 -0.49 -13.82
CA ARG A 273 -18.67 -1.37 -14.29
C ARG A 273 -17.72 -0.58 -15.19
N LEU A 274 -16.42 -0.85 -15.12
CA LEU A 274 -15.49 -0.31 -16.12
C LEU A 274 -15.66 -1.11 -17.41
N ARG A 275 -16.22 -0.51 -18.46
CA ARG A 275 -16.22 -1.10 -19.81
C ARG A 275 -14.98 -0.63 -20.55
N ARG A 276 -14.32 -1.58 -21.19
CA ARG A 276 -13.28 -1.33 -22.18
C ARG A 276 -13.96 -1.08 -23.53
N THR A 277 -13.97 0.15 -23.99
CA THR A 277 -14.64 0.51 -25.26
C THR A 277 -13.64 0.39 -26.41
N GLU A 278 -13.99 -0.35 -27.47
CA GLU A 278 -13.10 -0.49 -28.64
C GLU A 278 -12.97 0.82 -29.43
N PRO A 279 -11.81 1.10 -30.07
CA PRO A 279 -11.61 2.29 -30.91
C PRO A 279 -12.67 2.48 -32.00
N LYS A 280 -13.28 1.39 -32.47
CA LYS A 280 -14.33 1.39 -33.49
C LYS A 280 -15.66 1.95 -32.98
N GLU A 281 -15.97 1.80 -31.69
CA GLU A 281 -17.22 2.27 -31.07
C GLU A 281 -17.17 3.78 -30.75
N LEU A 282 -15.98 4.34 -30.52
CA LEU A 282 -15.76 5.78 -30.30
C LEU A 282 -16.20 6.66 -31.48
N ARG A 283 -16.18 6.12 -32.72
CA ARG A 283 -16.61 6.86 -33.93
C ARG A 283 -18.10 7.16 -33.97
N ASN A 284 -18.94 6.38 -33.30
CA ASN A 284 -20.40 6.56 -33.33
C ASN A 284 -20.92 7.62 -32.34
N VAL A 285 -20.15 7.96 -31.31
CA VAL A 285 -20.54 8.98 -30.31
C VAL A 285 -20.37 10.41 -30.87
N PHE A 286 -19.36 10.64 -31.72
CA PHE A 286 -19.10 11.95 -32.32
C PHE A 286 -20.03 12.30 -33.49
N SER A 287 -20.68 11.31 -34.14
CA SER A 287 -21.59 11.56 -35.26
C SER A 287 -22.95 12.10 -34.82
N PHE A 288 -23.37 11.85 -33.58
CA PHE A 288 -24.64 12.33 -33.02
C PHE A 288 -24.61 13.83 -32.67
N ARG A 289 -23.43 14.39 -32.35
CA ARG A 289 -23.28 15.81 -31.99
C ARG A 289 -23.39 16.80 -33.15
N ARG A 290 -23.32 16.36 -34.41
CA ARG A 290 -23.41 17.26 -35.58
C ARG A 290 -24.83 17.57 -36.07
N ARG A 291 -25.89 16.92 -35.54
CA ARG A 291 -27.27 17.08 -36.06
C ARG A 291 -28.24 17.91 -35.20
N ARG A 292 -27.83 18.53 -34.08
CA ARG A 292 -28.73 19.32 -33.21
C ARG A 292 -28.38 20.81 -33.05
N ARG A 293 -27.76 21.42 -34.06
CA ARG A 293 -27.65 22.89 -34.18
C ARG A 293 -28.08 23.34 -35.57
N MET A 294 -29.34 23.17 -35.90
CA MET A 294 -30.07 24.00 -36.85
C MET A 294 -31.53 23.99 -36.40
N LEU A 295 -31.91 25.04 -35.69
CA LEU A 295 -33.21 25.72 -35.62
C LEU A 295 -33.08 26.81 -34.56
#